data_AF-A0A9P0YZZ5-F1
#
_entry.id   AF-A0A9P0YZZ5-F1
#
_cell.length_a   1.000
_cell.length_b   1.000
_cell.length_c   1.000
_cell.angle_alpha   90.00
_cell.angle_beta   90.00
_cell.angle_gamma   90.00
#
_symmetry.space_group_name_H-M   'P 1'
#
loop_
_entity.id
_entity.type
_entity.pdbx_description
1 polymer ?
#
loop_
_entity_poly.entity_id
_entity_poly.type
_entity_poly.pdbx_seq_one_letter_code
_entity_poly.pdbx_strand_id
1 'polypeptide(L)'
;MLRNDEITKKICDRLKRDYLHLAFKKSGSRVVEKCIEASEYGLDSVIESLLSSEKSLVLLARNRFGNYVIQTALQIAKVSNTKHYESLVTILMAQRMTLSHTKVGKLVLNYVEDL
;
A
#
# COMPACT_ATOMS: atom_id res chain seq x y z
N MET A 1 24.50 2.23 10.71
CA MET A 1 23.88 2.91 9.55
C MET A 1 23.14 4.13 10.06
N LEU A 2 23.55 5.34 9.68
CA LEU A 2 22.78 6.57 9.94
C LEU A 2 21.56 6.57 9.02
N ARG A 3 20.56 5.75 9.34
CA ARG A 3 19.27 5.79 8.70
C ARG A 3 18.68 7.15 9.10
N ASN A 4 18.55 8.06 8.15
CA ASN A 4 18.07 9.40 8.44
C ASN A 4 16.56 9.37 8.58
N ASP A 5 16.09 8.68 9.63
CA ASP A 5 14.68 8.44 9.91
C ASP A 5 13.92 9.76 10.04
N GLU A 6 14.60 10.83 10.45
CA GLU A 6 14.01 12.16 10.52
C GLU A 6 13.80 12.81 9.15
N ILE A 7 14.73 12.68 8.20
CA ILE A 7 14.50 13.11 6.82
C ILE A 7 13.40 12.28 6.18
N THR A 8 13.43 10.95 6.35
CA THR A 8 12.39 10.05 5.85
C THR A 8 11.01 10.46 6.38
N LYS A 9 10.91 10.72 7.69
CA LYS A 9 9.69 11.20 8.32
C LYS A 9 9.21 12.52 7.73
N LYS A 10 10.09 13.52 7.58
CA LYS A 10 9.74 14.81 6.96
C LYS A 10 9.25 14.67 5.52
N ILE A 11 9.84 13.76 4.74
CA ILE A 11 9.37 13.45 3.39
C ILE A 11 7.98 12.81 3.45
N CYS A 12 7.79 11.81 4.30
CA CYS A 12 6.51 11.13 4.46
C CYS A 12 5.39 12.09 4.89
N ASP A 13 5.69 13.01 5.82
CA ASP A 13 4.75 14.03 6.30
C ASP A 13 4.30 14.95 5.16
N ARG A 14 5.22 15.35 4.28
CA ARG A 14 4.90 16.19 3.11
C ARG A 14 4.04 15.45 2.09
N LEU A 15 4.20 14.13 1.97
CA LEU A 15 3.49 13.31 0.99
C LEU A 15 2.18 12.72 1.51
N LYS A 16 1.92 12.78 2.83
CA LYS A 16 0.79 12.09 3.49
C LYS A 16 -0.58 12.37 2.86
N ARG A 17 -0.80 13.59 2.35
CA ARG A 17 -2.06 14.00 1.70
C ARG A 17 -2.17 13.55 0.24
N ASP A 18 -1.06 13.20 -0.39
CA ASP A 18 -0.98 12.90 -1.81
C ASP A 18 -0.70 11.43 -2.12
N TYR A 19 -0.42 10.57 -1.12
CA TYR A 19 -0.06 9.17 -1.35
C TYR A 19 -1.04 8.44 -2.26
N LEU A 20 -2.35 8.58 -2.01
CA LEU A 20 -3.36 7.93 -2.83
C LEU A 20 -3.27 8.38 -4.30
N HIS A 21 -3.17 9.69 -4.54
CA HIS A 21 -3.02 10.24 -5.90
C HIS A 21 -1.71 9.83 -6.57
N LEU A 22 -0.61 9.82 -5.82
CA LEU A 22 0.71 9.41 -6.31
C LEU A 22 0.72 7.94 -6.68
N ALA A 23 0.07 7.08 -5.89
CA ALA A 23 0.01 5.65 -6.12
C ALA A 23 -0.67 5.29 -7.46
N PHE A 24 -1.57 6.13 -7.96
CA PHE A 24 -2.19 5.97 -9.29
C PHE A 24 -1.28 6.38 -10.47
N LYS A 25 -0.10 6.95 -10.22
CA LYS A 25 0.81 7.47 -11.26
C LYS A 25 2.07 6.62 -11.37
N LYS A 26 2.60 6.45 -12.59
CA LYS A 26 3.81 5.65 -12.89
C LYS A 26 5.03 5.97 -12.02
N SER A 27 5.38 7.26 -11.91
CA SER A 27 6.52 7.69 -11.10
C SER A 27 6.15 7.86 -9.62
N GLY A 28 4.90 8.24 -9.36
CA GLY A 28 4.39 8.43 -8.00
C GLY A 28 4.30 7.11 -7.23
N SER A 29 3.85 6.02 -7.86
CA SER A 29 3.77 4.70 -7.23
C SER A 29 5.12 4.25 -6.68
N ARG A 30 6.19 4.48 -7.45
CA ARG A 30 7.57 4.18 -7.03
C ARG A 30 8.01 5.00 -5.82
N VAL A 31 7.60 6.27 -5.75
CA VAL A 31 7.87 7.10 -4.57
C VAL A 31 7.13 6.56 -3.35
N VAL A 32 5.86 6.17 -3.52
CA VAL A 32 5.05 5.57 -2.44
C VAL A 32 5.65 4.24 -1.97
N GLU A 33 6.06 3.36 -2.89
CA GLU A 33 6.77 2.11 -2.57
C GLU A 33 8.05 2.38 -1.76
N LYS A 34 8.84 3.38 -2.16
CA LYS A 34 10.04 3.79 -1.40
C LYS A 34 9.71 4.34 -0.02
N CYS A 35 8.61 5.05 0.15
CA CYS A 35 8.14 5.48 1.47
C CYS A 35 7.79 4.29 2.37
N ILE A 36 7.11 3.26 1.83
CA ILE A 36 6.79 2.03 2.55
C ILE A 36 8.08 1.31 3.00
N GLU A 37 9.06 1.18 2.11
CA GLU A 37 10.34 0.49 2.39
C GLU A 37 11.26 1.25 3.35
N ALA A 38 11.11 2.59 3.44
CA ALA A 38 12.10 3.42 4.11
C ALA A 38 12.07 3.29 5.64
N SER A 39 10.88 3.19 6.26
CA SER A 39 10.72 3.07 7.71
C SER A 39 9.33 2.56 8.12
N GLU A 40 9.19 2.11 9.37
CA GLU A 40 7.88 1.74 9.95
C GLU A 40 6.90 2.92 9.92
N TYR A 41 7.37 4.14 10.17
CA TYR A 41 6.55 5.34 10.04
C TYR A 41 6.04 5.55 8.60
N GLY A 42 6.89 5.33 7.61
CA GLY A 42 6.51 5.45 6.20
C GLY A 42 5.46 4.41 5.80
N LEU A 43 5.66 3.16 6.23
CA LEU A 43 4.72 2.06 6.08
C LEU A 43 3.34 2.41 6.68
N ASP A 44 3.30 2.77 7.97
CA ASP A 44 2.05 3.13 8.66
C ASP A 44 1.38 4.34 8.01
N SER A 45 2.15 5.39 7.71
CA SER A 45 1.60 6.61 7.12
C SER A 45 1.01 6.39 5.73
N VAL A 46 1.59 5.48 4.93
CA VAL A 46 1.03 5.12 3.62
C VAL A 46 -0.22 4.27 3.82
N ILE A 47 -0.18 3.24 4.67
CA ILE A 47 -1.33 2.36 4.89
C ILE A 47 -2.53 3.14 5.43
N GLU A 48 -2.35 4.05 6.39
CA GLU A 48 -3.40 4.95 6.86
C GLU A 48 -4.06 5.74 5.72
N SER A 49 -3.26 6.22 4.76
CA SER A 49 -3.78 6.93 3.57
C SER A 49 -4.55 5.99 2.64
N LEU A 50 -4.07 4.76 2.44
CA LEU A 50 -4.74 3.74 1.63
C LEU A 50 -6.08 3.28 2.24
N LEU A 51 -6.14 3.19 3.57
CA LEU A 51 -7.33 2.81 4.33
C LEU A 51 -8.35 3.94 4.47
N SER A 52 -8.04 5.16 4.04
CA SER A 52 -8.97 6.30 4.09
C SER A 52 -10.26 6.08 3.27
N SER A 53 -10.24 5.16 2.30
CA SER A 53 -11.38 4.84 1.46
C SER A 53 -11.26 3.43 0.89
N GLU A 54 -12.14 2.52 1.32
CA GLU A 54 -12.20 1.14 0.80
C GLU A 54 -12.33 1.12 -0.73
N LYS A 55 -13.21 1.96 -1.28
CA LYS A 55 -13.39 2.10 -2.74
C LYS A 55 -12.08 2.45 -3.44
N SER A 56 -11.31 3.37 -2.87
CA SER A 56 -10.04 3.80 -3.45
C SER A 56 -8.97 2.72 -3.35
N LEU A 57 -8.92 1.98 -2.24
CA LEU A 57 -8.03 0.83 -2.07
C LEU A 57 -8.28 -0.24 -3.14
N VAL A 58 -9.55 -0.59 -3.39
CA VAL A 58 -9.93 -1.57 -4.41
C VAL A 58 -9.60 -1.08 -5.82
N LEU A 59 -9.84 0.21 -6.11
CA LEU A 59 -9.45 0.81 -7.39
C LEU A 59 -7.93 0.78 -7.58
N LEU A 60 -7.17 1.02 -6.51
CA LEU A 60 -5.71 1.01 -6.55
C LEU A 60 -5.16 -0.40 -6.78
N ALA A 61 -5.72 -1.41 -6.11
CA ALA A 61 -5.37 -2.83 -6.31
C ALA A 61 -5.58 -3.30 -7.77
N ARG A 62 -6.54 -2.69 -8.48
CA ARG A 62 -6.82 -2.97 -9.89
C ARG A 62 -6.06 -2.07 -10.86
N ASN A 63 -5.32 -1.09 -10.37
CA ASN A 63 -4.61 -0.12 -11.19
C ASN A 63 -3.26 -0.68 -11.67
N ARG A 64 -2.87 -0.36 -12.92
CA ARG A 64 -1.62 -0.82 -13.54
C ARG A 64 -0.32 -0.38 -12.83
N PHE A 65 -0.37 0.63 -11.96
CA PHE A 65 0.73 1.09 -11.12
C PHE A 65 0.43 0.88 -9.64
N GLY A 66 -0.80 1.19 -9.22
CA GLY A 66 -1.24 1.06 -7.83
C GLY A 66 -1.17 -0.36 -7.27
N ASN A 67 -1.32 -1.38 -8.11
CA ASN A 67 -1.21 -2.78 -7.67
C ASN A 67 0.14 -3.08 -7.01
N TYR A 68 1.24 -2.47 -7.47
CA TYR A 68 2.56 -2.63 -6.87
C TYR A 68 2.62 -2.01 -5.47
N VAL A 69 2.02 -0.84 -5.28
CA VAL A 69 1.92 -0.20 -3.95
C VAL A 69 1.16 -1.09 -2.97
N ILE A 70 0.06 -1.70 -3.40
CA ILE A 70 -0.72 -2.63 -2.55
C ILE A 70 0.10 -3.88 -2.20
N GLN A 71 0.77 -4.50 -3.18
CA GLN A 71 1.60 -5.69 -2.95
C GLN A 71 2.74 -5.39 -1.98
N THR A 72 3.45 -4.28 -2.20
CA THR A 72 4.56 -3.82 -1.33
C THR A 72 4.05 -3.53 0.09
N ALA A 73 2.91 -2.86 0.22
CA ALA A 73 2.28 -2.62 1.52
C ALA A 73 1.92 -3.92 2.24
N LEU A 74 1.26 -4.87 1.56
CA LEU A 74 0.89 -6.17 2.14
C LEU A 74 2.12 -6.98 2.59
N GLN A 75 3.12 -7.09 1.72
CA GLN A 75 4.32 -7.87 1.98
C GLN A 75 5.09 -7.32 3.20
N ILE A 76 5.30 -6.00 3.23
CA ILE A 76 6.06 -5.38 4.32
C ILE A 76 5.23 -5.34 5.60
N ALA A 77 3.92 -5.05 5.51
CA ALA A 77 3.05 -5.05 6.69
C ALA A 77 2.94 -6.42 7.36
N LYS A 78 2.96 -7.51 6.58
CA LYS A 78 3.00 -8.89 7.08
C LYS A 78 4.29 -9.16 7.85
N VAL A 79 5.44 -8.78 7.30
CA VAL A 79 6.75 -8.99 7.94
C VAL A 79 6.94 -8.12 9.18
N SER A 80 6.52 -6.87 9.12
CA SER A 80 6.61 -5.91 10.24
C SER A 80 5.50 -6.11 11.28
N ASN A 81 4.55 -7.03 11.06
CA ASN A 81 3.40 -7.29 11.93
C ASN A 81 2.66 -6.01 12.35
N THR A 82 2.40 -5.12 11.38
CA THR A 82 1.74 -3.85 11.67
C THR A 82 0.30 -4.08 12.09
N LYS A 83 -0.22 -3.23 12.99
CA LYS A 83 -1.64 -3.26 13.39
C LYS A 83 -2.62 -3.08 12.22
N HIS A 84 -2.15 -2.53 11.09
CA HIS A 84 -2.99 -2.21 9.93
C HIS A 84 -3.06 -3.35 8.90
N TYR A 85 -2.24 -4.39 9.04
CA TYR A 85 -2.19 -5.50 8.09
C TYR A 85 -3.57 -6.17 7.95
N GLU A 86 -4.20 -6.52 9.07
CA GLU A 86 -5.51 -7.16 9.09
C GLU A 86 -6.60 -6.33 8.43
N SER A 87 -6.53 -4.99 8.55
CA SER A 87 -7.48 -4.09 7.89
C SER A 87 -7.34 -4.14 6.36
N LEU A 88 -6.10 -4.15 5.84
CA LEU A 88 -5.86 -4.30 4.40
C LEU A 88 -6.40 -5.64 3.88
N VAL A 89 -6.08 -6.73 4.58
CA VAL A 89 -6.52 -8.09 4.26
C VAL A 89 -8.05 -8.17 4.23
N THR A 90 -8.71 -7.67 5.29
CA THR A 90 -10.17 -7.70 5.45
C THR A 90 -10.87 -7.01 4.28
N ILE A 91 -10.45 -5.80 3.91
CA ILE A 91 -11.10 -5.02 2.85
C ILE A 91 -10.85 -5.67 1.47
N LEU A 92 -9.63 -6.14 1.21
CA LEU A 92 -9.31 -6.78 -0.07
C LEU A 92 -10.04 -8.12 -0.24
N MET A 93 -10.16 -8.91 0.82
CA MET A 93 -10.91 -10.17 0.83
C MET A 93 -12.42 -9.96 0.68
N ALA A 94 -12.99 -8.94 1.35
CA ALA A 94 -14.38 -8.56 1.15
C ALA A 94 -14.69 -8.21 -0.32
N GLN A 95 -13.67 -7.81 -1.09
CA GLN A 95 -13.78 -7.41 -2.49
C GLN A 95 -13.16 -8.43 -3.46
N ARG A 96 -12.96 -9.68 -3.00
CA ARG A 96 -12.37 -10.77 -3.79
C ARG A 96 -13.00 -10.94 -5.17
N MET A 97 -14.33 -10.97 -5.26
CA MET A 97 -15.06 -11.11 -6.53
C MET A 97 -14.76 -9.96 -7.49
N THR A 98 -14.65 -8.75 -6.96
CA THR A 98 -14.33 -7.55 -7.73
C THR A 98 -12.88 -7.57 -8.25
N LEU A 99 -11.94 -8.04 -7.44
CA LEU A 99 -10.51 -8.09 -7.77
C LEU A 99 -10.18 -9.24 -8.75
N SER A 100 -10.85 -10.39 -8.61
CA SER A 100 -10.62 -11.57 -9.44
C SER A 100 -10.96 -11.37 -10.92
N HIS A 101 -11.75 -10.35 -11.26
CA HIS A 101 -12.07 -10.00 -12.65
C HIS A 101 -10.91 -9.36 -13.43
N THR A 102 -9.78 -9.05 -12.77
CA THR A 102 -8.62 -8.44 -13.41
C THR A 102 -7.35 -9.24 -13.17
N LYS A 103 -6.44 -9.30 -14.15
CA LYS A 103 -5.15 -10.00 -13.99
C LYS A 103 -4.36 -9.47 -12.78
N VAL A 104 -4.30 -8.14 -12.64
CA VAL A 104 -3.57 -7.48 -11.54
C VAL A 104 -4.27 -7.64 -10.18
N GLY A 105 -5.60 -7.64 -10.14
CA GLY A 105 -6.34 -7.89 -8.90
C GLY A 105 -6.19 -9.32 -8.40
N LYS A 106 -6.12 -10.32 -9.30
CA LYS A 106 -5.75 -11.69 -8.94
C LYS A 106 -4.36 -11.76 -8.32
N LEU A 107 -3.38 -11.06 -8.89
CA LEU A 107 -2.02 -11.00 -8.30
C LEU A 107 -2.06 -10.44 -6.88
N VAL A 108 -2.78 -9.35 -6.65
CA VAL A 108 -2.96 -8.79 -5.29
C VAL A 108 -3.61 -9.81 -4.35
N LEU A 109 -4.62 -10.55 -4.80
CA LEU A 109 -5.27 -11.58 -3.98
C LEU A 109 -4.33 -12.71 -3.58
N ASN A 110 -3.39 -13.13 -4.43
CA ASN A 110 -2.41 -14.17 -4.06
C ASN A 110 -1.60 -13.79 -2.80
N TYR A 111 -1.25 -12.51 -2.63
CA TYR A 111 -0.53 -12.04 -1.43
C TYR A 111 -1.36 -12.16 -0.14
N VAL A 112 -2.69 -12.24 -0.28
CA VAL A 112 -3.64 -12.34 0.83
C VAL A 112 -4.13 -13.79 1.02
N GLU A 113 -4.21 -14.58 -0.06
CA GLU A 113 -4.65 -15.98 -0.10
C GLU A 113 -3.53 -17.00 0.18
N ASP A 114 -2.23 -16.64 0.07
CA ASP A 114 -1.09 -17.48 0.50
C ASP A 114 -0.97 -17.58 2.05
N LEU A 115 -2.11 -17.80 2.73
CA LEU A 115 -2.28 -18.00 4.16
C LEU A 115 -3.06 -19.29 4.43
#